data_AF-A0A072V2F9-F1
#
_entry.id   AF-A0A072V2F9-F1
#
_cell.length_a   1.000
_cell.length_b   1.000
_cell.length_c   1.000
_cell.angle_alpha   90.00
_cell.angle_beta   90.00
_cell.angle_gamma   90.00
#
_symmetry.space_group_name_H-M   'P 1'
#
loop_
_entity.id
_entity.type
_entity.pdbx_description
1 polymer ?
#
loop_
_entity_poly.entity_id
_entity_poly.type
_entity_poly.pdbx_seq_one_letter_code
_entity_poly.pdbx_strand_id
1 'polypeptide(L)'
;MSNSERRIISFEEGWDFMQQGIQKLLEGLPELNITADDYMTLSTTIYVMCTQKPPHEYSEQLYEKYKETFDGYIKSTVLPSLREKKDELLLRELLERWSNHKIMTKLLSRIFRYLHKYHIRKRGLSSLEETGFLSFYYLVYDEMHRQVMDAILAMVFSVFHFYVIYKQFISQFIIDGN
;
A
#
# COMPACT_ATOMS: atom_id res chain seq x y z
N MET A 1 43.13 -5.71 -4.95
CA MET A 1 42.05 -5.48 -3.97
C MET A 1 41.46 -6.84 -3.65
N SER A 2 41.52 -7.27 -2.40
CA SER A 2 41.14 -8.64 -2.02
C SER A 2 39.69 -8.92 -2.38
N ASN A 3 39.48 -10.02 -3.11
CA ASN A 3 38.19 -10.61 -3.37
C ASN A 3 37.68 -11.19 -2.05
N SER A 4 37.10 -10.35 -1.19
CA SER A 4 36.20 -10.84 -0.15
C SER A 4 35.07 -11.53 -0.91
N GLU A 5 35.09 -12.86 -0.96
CA GLU A 5 33.94 -13.64 -1.40
C GLU A 5 32.76 -13.18 -0.54
N ARG A 6 31.90 -12.36 -1.12
CA ARG A 6 30.67 -11.91 -0.46
C ARG A 6 29.91 -13.18 -0.10
N ARG A 7 29.61 -13.36 1.19
CA ARG A 7 28.78 -14.46 1.68
C ARG A 7 27.52 -14.55 0.81
N ILE A 8 27.24 -15.75 0.30
CA ILE A 8 26.00 -16.04 -0.41
C ILE A 8 24.88 -16.06 0.63
N ILE A 9 23.87 -15.23 0.42
CA ILE A 9 22.62 -15.22 1.18
C ILE A 9 21.67 -16.18 0.47
N SER A 10 21.12 -17.16 1.19
CA SER A 10 20.07 -18.02 0.61
C SER A 10 18.79 -17.22 0.39
N PHE A 11 17.87 -17.74 -0.41
CA PHE A 11 16.60 -17.05 -0.61
C PHE A 11 15.82 -16.92 0.71
N GLU A 12 15.75 -18.02 1.46
CA GLU A 12 15.05 -18.12 2.74
C GLU A 12 15.64 -17.16 3.76
N GLU A 13 16.97 -17.18 3.96
CA GLU A 13 17.64 -16.28 4.90
C GLU A 13 17.38 -14.82 4.56
N GLY A 14 17.55 -14.45 3.28
CA GLY A 14 17.36 -13.08 2.83
C GLY A 14 15.90 -12.65 2.93
N TRP A 15 14.96 -13.50 2.54
CA TRP A 15 13.54 -13.19 2.56
C TRP A 15 12.99 -13.11 3.99
N ASP A 16 13.39 -14.01 4.90
CA ASP A 16 13.00 -13.95 6.32
C ASP A 16 13.47 -12.64 6.96
N PHE A 17 14.69 -12.19 6.64
CA PHE A 17 15.19 -10.89 7.08
C PHE A 17 14.37 -9.73 6.49
N MET A 18 14.06 -9.78 5.19
CA MET A 18 13.23 -8.77 4.54
C MET A 18 11.82 -8.71 5.15
N GLN A 19 11.21 -9.87 5.45
CA GLN A 19 9.89 -9.96 6.06
C GLN A 19 9.85 -9.31 7.44
N GLN A 20 10.86 -9.53 8.27
CA GLN A 20 10.94 -8.87 9.59
C GLN A 20 11.01 -7.34 9.46
N GLY A 21 11.81 -6.83 8.51
CA GLY A 21 11.88 -5.40 8.24
C GLY A 21 10.58 -4.81 7.69
N ILE A 22 9.90 -5.56 6.81
CA ILE A 22 8.58 -5.18 6.27
C ILE A 22 7.53 -5.19 7.38
N GLN A 23 7.53 -6.18 8.26
CA GLN A 23 6.60 -6.24 9.38
C GLN A 23 6.79 -5.04 10.32
N LYS A 24 8.04 -4.72 10.68
CA LYS A 24 8.36 -3.51 11.47
C LYS A 24 7.85 -2.23 10.81
N LEU A 25 7.94 -2.13 9.48
CA LEU A 25 7.38 -1.02 8.71
C LEU A 25 5.85 -0.96 8.85
N LEU A 26 5.18 -2.10 8.67
CA LEU A 26 3.73 -2.20 8.74
C LEU A 26 3.17 -1.83 10.11
N GLU A 27 3.83 -2.26 11.18
CA GLU A 27 3.47 -1.95 12.57
C GLU A 27 3.63 -0.46 12.92
N GLY A 28 4.52 0.26 12.21
CA GLY A 28 4.72 1.69 12.42
C GLY A 28 3.74 2.60 11.67
N LEU A 29 2.99 2.10 10.68
CA LEU A 29 2.16 2.99 9.85
C LEU A 29 1.11 3.75 10.70
N PRO A 30 0.89 5.06 10.43
CA PRO A 30 1.45 5.87 9.34
C PRO A 30 2.87 6.43 9.59
N GLU A 31 3.33 6.44 10.83
CA GLU A 31 4.61 7.01 11.25
C GLU A 31 5.74 5.99 11.09
N LEU A 32 6.43 6.06 9.95
CA LEU A 32 7.49 5.11 9.59
C LEU A 32 8.53 4.94 10.72
N ASN A 33 8.45 3.80 11.41
CA ASN A 33 9.42 3.38 12.44
C ASN A 33 10.64 2.66 11.85
N ILE A 34 11.11 3.12 10.69
CA ILE A 34 12.31 2.61 10.02
C ILE A 34 13.44 3.63 10.17
N THR A 35 14.56 3.18 10.74
CA THR A 35 15.78 3.99 10.82
C THR A 35 16.51 4.02 9.47
N ALA A 36 17.45 4.95 9.32
CA ALA A 36 18.33 4.97 8.15
C ALA A 36 19.11 3.64 8.02
N ASP A 37 19.55 3.06 9.14
CA ASP A 37 20.28 1.79 9.16
C ASP A 37 19.40 0.60 8.76
N ASP A 38 18.14 0.56 9.21
CA ASP A 38 17.16 -0.44 8.76
C ASP A 38 16.98 -0.35 7.23
N TYR A 39 16.74 0.85 6.72
CA TYR A 39 16.58 1.10 5.28
C TYR A 39 17.82 0.67 4.47
N MET A 40 19.01 1.03 4.95
CA MET A 40 20.28 0.70 4.29
C MET A 40 20.53 -0.81 4.28
N THR A 41 20.23 -1.49 5.39
CA THR A 41 20.42 -2.94 5.51
C THR A 41 19.45 -3.69 4.60
N LEU A 42 18.15 -3.34 4.62
CA LEU A 42 17.15 -3.94 3.72
C LEU A 42 17.49 -3.71 2.24
N SER A 43 17.86 -2.48 1.88
CA SER A 43 18.24 -2.14 0.50
C SER A 43 19.50 -2.90 0.05
N THR A 44 20.46 -3.10 0.97
CA THR A 44 21.69 -3.85 0.71
C THR A 44 21.40 -5.34 0.55
N THR A 45 20.53 -5.93 1.37
CA THR A 45 20.10 -7.32 1.24
C THR A 45 19.47 -7.58 -0.13
N ILE A 46 18.53 -6.73 -0.58
CA ILE A 46 17.95 -6.83 -1.93
C ILE A 46 19.04 -6.75 -3.00
N TYR A 47 19.94 -5.77 -2.89
CA TYR A 47 21.04 -5.62 -3.84
C TYR A 47 21.91 -6.88 -3.92
N VAL A 48 22.30 -7.46 -2.77
CA VAL A 48 23.13 -8.67 -2.73
C VAL A 48 22.39 -9.84 -3.36
N MET A 49 21.16 -10.12 -2.96
CA MET A 49 20.36 -11.22 -3.50
C MET A 49 20.11 -11.12 -5.03
N CYS A 50 20.04 -9.89 -5.57
CA CYS A 50 19.90 -9.66 -7.02
C CYS A 50 21.22 -9.69 -7.80
N THR A 51 22.37 -9.65 -7.12
CA THR A 51 23.70 -9.59 -7.78
C THR A 51 24.57 -10.81 -7.56
N GLN A 52 24.10 -11.75 -6.75
CA GLN A 52 24.68 -13.07 -6.59
C GLN A 52 24.77 -13.81 -7.93
N LYS A 53 25.81 -14.63 -8.07
CA LYS A 53 25.98 -15.45 -9.28
C LYS A 53 24.93 -16.56 -9.31
N PRO A 54 24.49 -17.00 -10.50
CA PRO A 54 23.68 -18.21 -10.63
C PRO A 54 24.31 -19.39 -9.89
N PRO A 55 23.51 -20.24 -9.23
CA PRO A 55 22.04 -20.30 -9.23
C PRO A 55 21.36 -19.37 -8.18
N HIS A 56 22.10 -18.52 -7.49
CA HIS A 56 21.62 -17.76 -6.32
C HIS A 56 21.15 -16.34 -6.65
N GLU A 57 20.77 -16.08 -7.90
CA GLU A 57 20.23 -14.79 -8.35
C GLU A 57 18.70 -14.83 -8.20
N TYR A 58 18.14 -14.04 -7.28
CA TYR A 58 16.75 -14.18 -6.85
C TYR A 58 15.83 -13.03 -7.28
N SER A 59 16.19 -12.23 -8.28
CA SER A 59 15.39 -11.05 -8.69
C SER A 59 13.94 -11.38 -9.05
N GLU A 60 13.71 -12.52 -9.70
CA GLU A 60 12.37 -12.97 -10.09
C GLU A 60 11.51 -13.31 -8.86
N GLN A 61 12.03 -14.15 -7.98
CA GLN A 61 11.35 -14.53 -6.74
C GLN A 61 11.11 -13.33 -5.84
N LEU A 62 12.07 -12.39 -5.76
CA LEU A 62 11.90 -11.15 -5.00
C LEU A 62 10.82 -10.22 -5.58
N TYR A 63 10.63 -10.21 -6.90
CA TYR A 63 9.54 -9.44 -7.53
C TYR A 63 8.17 -10.06 -7.23
N GLU A 64 8.05 -11.39 -7.26
CA GLU A 64 6.82 -12.08 -6.87
C GLU A 64 6.48 -11.81 -5.40
N LYS A 65 7.48 -11.96 -4.52
CA LYS A 65 7.35 -11.67 -3.08
C LYS A 65 7.01 -10.21 -2.76
N TYR A 66 7.51 -9.27 -3.57
CA TYR A 66 7.14 -7.86 -3.46
C TYR A 66 5.63 -7.68 -3.63
N LYS A 67 5.02 -8.30 -4.65
CA LYS A 67 3.56 -8.25 -4.86
C LYS A 67 2.81 -8.98 -3.74
N GLU A 68 3.24 -10.18 -3.37
CA GLU A 68 2.62 -10.98 -2.30
C GLU A 68 2.57 -10.22 -0.96
N THR A 69 3.57 -9.38 -0.68
CA THR A 69 3.62 -8.54 0.52
C THR A 69 2.42 -7.59 0.58
N PHE A 70 2.10 -6.90 -0.51
CA PHE A 70 0.93 -6.00 -0.56
C PHE A 70 -0.36 -6.79 -0.49
N ASP A 71 -0.47 -7.86 -1.27
CA ASP A 71 -1.69 -8.68 -1.32
C ASP A 71 -2.00 -9.28 0.06
N GLY A 72 -0.97 -9.74 0.77
CA GLY A 72 -1.06 -10.23 2.14
C GLY A 72 -1.56 -9.16 3.11
N TYR A 73 -0.90 -7.99 3.14
CA TYR A 73 -1.30 -6.87 3.98
C TYR A 73 -2.75 -6.41 3.73
N ILE A 74 -3.14 -6.31 2.46
CA ILE A 74 -4.50 -5.88 2.10
C ILE A 74 -5.52 -6.90 2.61
N LYS A 75 -5.27 -8.20 2.41
CA LYS A 75 -6.19 -9.27 2.83
C LYS A 75 -6.27 -9.44 4.34
N SER A 76 -5.16 -9.30 5.06
CA SER A 76 -5.10 -9.52 6.50
C SER A 76 -5.54 -8.30 7.32
N THR A 77 -5.36 -7.09 6.78
CA THR A 77 -5.47 -5.86 7.59
C THR A 77 -6.45 -4.86 6.99
N VAL A 78 -6.32 -4.53 5.70
CA VAL A 78 -7.15 -3.49 5.06
C VAL A 78 -8.59 -3.96 4.91
N LEU A 79 -8.81 -5.09 4.24
CA LEU A 79 -10.16 -5.59 3.94
C LEU A 79 -10.97 -5.85 5.23
N PRO A 80 -10.44 -6.54 6.26
CA PRO A 80 -11.16 -6.70 7.52
C PRO A 80 -11.57 -5.36 8.15
N SER A 81 -10.66 -4.38 8.19
CA SER A 81 -10.94 -3.07 8.79
C SER A 81 -12.02 -2.27 8.06
N LEU A 82 -12.11 -2.45 6.73
CA LEU A 82 -13.15 -1.84 5.90
C LEU A 82 -14.50 -2.53 6.08
N ARG A 83 -14.54 -3.88 6.11
CA ARG A 83 -15.78 -4.67 6.28
C ARG A 83 -16.54 -4.32 7.57
N GLU A 84 -15.81 -3.94 8.61
CA GLU A 84 -16.38 -3.57 9.91
C GLU A 84 -17.06 -2.20 9.91
N LYS A 85 -16.90 -1.40 8.85
CA LYS A 85 -17.40 -0.02 8.78
C LYS A 85 -18.44 0.16 7.68
N LYS A 86 -19.28 1.17 7.85
CA LYS A 86 -20.34 1.55 6.90
C LYS A 86 -20.38 3.07 6.72
N ASP A 87 -21.05 3.50 5.65
CA ASP A 87 -21.36 4.91 5.38
C ASP A 87 -20.12 5.81 5.48
N GLU A 88 -20.22 6.94 6.17
CA GLU A 88 -19.12 7.90 6.31
C GLU A 88 -17.87 7.28 6.98
N LEU A 89 -18.05 6.37 7.96
CA LEU A 89 -16.93 5.72 8.63
C LEU A 89 -16.15 4.80 7.69
N LEU A 90 -16.84 4.12 6.77
CA LEU A 90 -16.21 3.32 5.72
C LEU A 90 -15.35 4.21 4.80
N LEU A 91 -15.88 5.36 4.38
CA LEU A 91 -15.16 6.27 3.50
C LEU A 91 -13.92 6.87 4.17
N ARG A 92 -14.03 7.25 5.45
CA ARG A 92 -12.89 7.75 6.25
C ARG A 92 -11.80 6.69 6.38
N GLU A 93 -12.17 5.46 6.71
CA GLU A 93 -11.21 4.35 6.81
C GLU A 93 -10.55 4.03 5.47
N LEU A 94 -11.32 4.04 4.37
CA LEU A 94 -10.76 3.81 3.03
C LEU A 94 -9.69 4.85 2.69
N LEU A 95 -9.94 6.12 2.99
CA LEU A 95 -8.97 7.20 2.78
C LEU A 95 -7.72 7.02 3.65
N GLU A 96 -7.88 6.63 4.91
CA GLU A 96 -6.76 6.38 5.82
C GLU A 96 -5.91 5.20 5.33
N ARG A 97 -6.53 4.06 5.03
CA ARG A 97 -5.84 2.87 4.51
C ARG A 97 -5.14 3.15 3.19
N TRP A 98 -5.76 3.91 2.29
CA TRP A 98 -5.11 4.34 1.05
C TRP A 98 -3.90 5.24 1.31
N SER A 99 -3.99 6.16 2.29
CA SER A 99 -2.86 6.99 2.68
C SER A 99 -1.68 6.16 3.18
N ASN A 100 -1.94 5.21 4.08
CA ASN A 100 -0.94 4.31 4.64
C ASN A 100 -0.32 3.43 3.54
N HIS A 101 -1.15 2.92 2.63
CA HIS A 101 -0.71 2.12 1.50
C HIS A 101 0.22 2.90 0.56
N LYS A 102 -0.04 4.19 0.31
CA LYS A 102 0.85 5.06 -0.49
C LYS A 102 2.21 5.24 0.17
N ILE A 103 2.23 5.43 1.49
CA ILE A 103 3.49 5.57 2.26
C ILE A 103 4.31 4.28 2.13
N MET A 104 3.69 3.14 2.41
CA MET A 104 4.31 1.82 2.27
C MET A 104 4.82 1.58 0.84
N THR A 105 3.99 1.85 -0.18
CA THR A 105 4.34 1.64 -1.59
C THR A 105 5.60 2.41 -1.98
N LYS A 106 5.68 3.70 -1.60
CA LYS A 106 6.85 4.54 -1.89
C LYS A 106 8.11 4.03 -1.19
N LEU A 107 8.00 3.63 0.08
CA LEU A 107 9.16 3.15 0.84
C LEU A 107 9.67 1.80 0.33
N LEU A 108 8.78 0.82 0.15
CA LEU A 108 9.16 -0.49 -0.37
C LEU A 108 9.71 -0.39 -1.80
N SER A 109 9.15 0.47 -2.65
CA SER A 109 9.69 0.69 -4.01
C SER A 109 11.13 1.21 -3.99
N ARG A 110 11.50 2.01 -2.98
CA ARG A 110 12.89 2.50 -2.80
C ARG A 110 13.82 1.39 -2.33
N ILE A 111 13.38 0.55 -1.40
CA ILE A 111 14.14 -0.61 -0.90
C ILE A 111 14.37 -1.61 -2.04
N PHE A 112 13.34 -1.90 -2.83
CA PHE A 112 13.39 -2.87 -3.93
C PHE A 112 13.89 -2.28 -5.26
N ARG A 113 14.34 -1.03 -5.28
CA ARG A 113 14.69 -0.26 -6.51
C ARG A 113 15.65 -0.99 -7.46
N TYR A 114 16.50 -1.89 -6.95
CA TYR A 114 17.41 -2.66 -7.80
C TYR A 114 16.67 -3.55 -8.82
N LEU A 115 15.52 -4.12 -8.43
CA LEU A 115 14.67 -4.92 -9.32
C LEU A 115 14.20 -4.10 -10.53
N HIS A 116 13.85 -2.83 -10.31
CA HIS A 116 13.38 -1.94 -11.37
C HIS A 116 14.43 -1.75 -12.47
N LYS A 117 15.70 -1.57 -12.06
CA LYS A 117 16.80 -1.30 -13.00
C LYS A 117 17.16 -2.49 -13.87
N TYR A 118 17.11 -3.71 -13.33
CA TYR A 118 17.69 -4.88 -14.01
C TYR A 118 16.69 -5.96 -14.41
N HIS A 119 15.61 -6.14 -13.66
CA HIS A 119 14.64 -7.22 -13.91
C HIS A 119 13.40 -6.68 -14.65
N ILE A 120 12.74 -5.66 -14.09
CA ILE A 120 11.48 -5.11 -14.63
C ILE A 120 11.67 -4.54 -16.03
N ARG A 121 12.67 -3.66 -16.22
CA ARG A 121 12.94 -3.03 -17.53
C ARG A 121 13.32 -4.05 -18.61
N LYS A 122 13.98 -5.16 -18.26
CA LYS A 122 14.35 -6.20 -19.24
C LYS A 122 13.16 -7.03 -19.69
N ARG A 123 12.17 -7.22 -18.82
CA ARG A 123 11.01 -8.10 -19.06
C ARG A 123 9.71 -7.36 -19.40
N GLY A 124 9.71 -6.03 -19.36
CA GLY A 124 8.52 -5.22 -19.65
C GLY A 124 7.42 -5.35 -18.58
N LEU A 125 7.80 -5.63 -17.33
CA LEU A 125 6.87 -5.76 -16.21
C LEU A 125 6.40 -4.38 -15.72
N SER A 126 5.28 -4.36 -15.00
CA SER A 126 4.81 -3.15 -14.29
C SER A 126 5.86 -2.66 -13.30
N SER A 127 5.93 -1.34 -13.11
CA SER A 127 6.86 -0.75 -12.13
C SER A 127 6.52 -1.20 -10.70
N LEU A 128 7.47 -1.08 -9.77
CA LEU A 128 7.24 -1.44 -8.36
C LEU A 128 6.08 -0.61 -7.77
N GLU A 129 6.11 0.71 -7.97
CA GLU A 129 5.04 1.60 -7.48
C GLU A 129 3.68 1.25 -8.10
N GLU A 130 3.64 1.03 -9.41
CA GLU A 130 2.42 0.62 -10.11
C GLU A 130 1.90 -0.71 -9.58
N THR A 131 2.77 -1.71 -9.38
CA THR A 131 2.40 -3.01 -8.82
C THR A 131 1.78 -2.85 -7.44
N GLY A 132 2.39 -2.05 -6.56
CA GLY A 132 1.85 -1.76 -5.23
C GLY A 132 0.48 -1.08 -5.30
N PHE A 133 0.30 -0.07 -6.16
CA PHE A 133 -0.99 0.61 -6.31
C PHE A 133 -2.08 -0.28 -6.92
N LEU A 134 -1.73 -1.07 -7.93
CA LEU A 134 -2.66 -2.00 -8.58
C LEU A 134 -3.12 -3.09 -7.61
N SER A 135 -2.24 -3.60 -6.73
CA SER A 135 -2.66 -4.55 -5.68
C SER A 135 -3.79 -3.98 -4.81
N PHE A 136 -3.67 -2.73 -4.35
CA PHE A 136 -4.72 -2.08 -3.57
C PHE A 136 -5.98 -1.87 -4.40
N TYR A 137 -5.83 -1.32 -5.60
CA TYR A 137 -6.96 -1.06 -6.48
C TYR A 137 -7.73 -2.35 -6.76
N TYR A 138 -7.09 -3.41 -7.27
CA TYR A 138 -7.80 -4.62 -7.63
C TYR A 138 -8.43 -5.32 -6.43
N LEU A 139 -7.71 -5.49 -5.31
CA LEU A 139 -8.25 -6.24 -4.18
C LEU A 139 -9.34 -5.46 -3.42
N VAL A 140 -9.15 -4.15 -3.21
CA VAL A 140 -10.14 -3.34 -2.48
C VAL A 140 -11.33 -3.00 -3.37
N TYR A 141 -11.12 -2.68 -4.65
CA TYR A 141 -12.21 -2.39 -5.57
C TYR A 141 -13.08 -3.62 -5.81
N ASP A 142 -12.49 -4.78 -6.10
CA ASP A 142 -13.23 -6.02 -6.38
C ASP A 142 -14.21 -6.36 -5.25
N GLU A 143 -13.77 -6.17 -4.00
CA GLU A 143 -14.58 -6.52 -2.84
C GLU A 143 -15.51 -5.39 -2.36
N MET A 144 -14.99 -4.17 -2.24
CA MET A 144 -15.64 -3.09 -1.50
C MET A 144 -16.40 -2.10 -2.40
N HIS A 145 -16.28 -2.20 -3.73
CA HIS A 145 -16.80 -1.19 -4.66
C HIS A 145 -18.28 -0.83 -4.41
N ARG A 146 -19.17 -1.82 -4.25
CA ARG A 146 -20.60 -1.54 -4.03
C ARG A 146 -20.84 -0.75 -2.76
N GLN A 147 -20.24 -1.20 -1.65
CA GLN A 147 -20.43 -0.58 -0.33
C GLN A 147 -19.87 0.85 -0.30
N VAL A 148 -18.73 1.07 -0.95
CA VAL A 148 -18.14 2.42 -1.10
C VAL A 148 -19.04 3.31 -1.95
N MET A 149 -19.57 2.80 -3.07
CA MET A 149 -20.49 3.56 -3.92
C MET A 149 -21.80 3.91 -3.21
N ASP A 150 -22.38 2.97 -2.47
CA ASP A 150 -23.59 3.20 -1.70
C ASP A 150 -23.36 4.28 -0.63
N ALA A 151 -22.23 4.22 0.09
CA ALA A 151 -21.85 5.22 1.08
C ALA A 151 -21.66 6.62 0.45
N ILE A 152 -21.02 6.70 -0.72
CA ILE A 152 -20.86 7.97 -1.45
C ILE A 152 -22.22 8.54 -1.86
N LEU A 153 -23.10 7.71 -2.42
CA LEU A 153 -24.44 8.14 -2.83
C LEU A 153 -25.25 8.63 -1.62
N ALA A 154 -25.24 7.88 -0.52
CA ALA A 154 -25.92 8.28 0.72
C ALA A 154 -25.42 9.64 1.24
N MET A 155 -24.10 9.88 1.21
CA MET A 155 -23.50 11.16 1.59
C MET A 155 -23.93 12.31 0.68
N VAL A 156 -24.00 12.07 -0.63
CA VAL A 156 -24.45 13.09 -1.60
C VAL A 156 -25.93 13.41 -1.39
N PHE A 157 -26.79 12.39 -1.27
CA PHE A 157 -28.22 12.58 -1.04
C PHE A 157 -28.53 13.31 0.27
N SER A 158 -27.79 13.03 1.35
CA SER A 158 -27.98 13.71 2.64
C SER A 158 -27.64 15.21 2.55
N VAL A 159 -26.56 15.58 1.83
CA VAL A 159 -26.19 16.97 1.59
C VAL A 159 -27.26 17.69 0.76
N PHE A 160 -27.78 17.07 -0.28
CA PHE A 160 -28.88 17.64 -1.08
C PHE A 160 -30.13 17.86 -0.23
N HIS A 161 -30.50 16.89 0.60
CA HIS A 161 -31.67 17.01 1.48
C HIS A 161 -31.50 18.15 2.49
N PHE A 162 -30.33 18.25 3.13
CA PHE A 162 -30.01 19.34 4.05
C PHE A 162 -30.09 20.71 3.37
N TYR A 163 -29.56 20.83 2.15
CA TYR A 163 -29.64 22.07 1.37
C TYR A 163 -31.09 22.49 1.08
N VAL A 164 -31.96 21.55 0.73
CA VAL A 164 -33.40 21.81 0.51
C VAL A 164 -34.08 22.29 1.78
N ILE A 165 -33.87 21.59 2.91
CA ILE A 165 -34.41 22.00 4.22
C ILE A 165 -33.92 23.40 4.60
N TYR A 166 -32.62 23.65 4.47
CA TYR A 166 -32.02 24.95 4.77
C TYR A 166 -32.64 26.06 3.93
N LYS A 167 -32.82 25.84 2.62
CA LYS A 167 -33.46 26.81 1.73
C LYS A 167 -34.93 27.07 2.12
N GLN A 168 -35.67 26.03 2.49
CA GLN A 168 -37.05 26.17 2.95
C GLN A 168 -37.14 26.93 4.28
N PHE A 169 -36.26 26.62 5.23
CA PHE A 169 -36.15 27.33 6.51
C PHE A 169 -35.88 28.83 6.32
N ILE A 170 -34.91 29.19 5.47
CA ILE A 170 -34.60 30.59 5.14
C ILE A 170 -35.80 31.28 4.47
N SER A 171 -36.48 30.61 3.53
CA SER A 171 -37.65 31.19 2.88
C SER A 171 -38.80 31.49 3.85
N GLN A 172 -39.00 30.63 4.86
CA GLN A 172 -40.08 30.78 5.82
C GLN A 172 -39.76 31.85 6.88
N PHE A 173 -38.51 31.88 7.37
CA PHE A 173 -38.07 32.90 8.32
C PHE A 173 -38.01 34.32 7.74
N ILE A 174 -37.73 34.48 6.44
CA ILE A 174 -37.75 35.80 5.79
C ILE A 174 -39.19 36.29 5.56
N ILE A 175 -40.15 35.37 5.34
CA ILE A 175 -41.56 35.72 5.11
C ILE A 175 -42.29 36.04 6.42
N ASP A 176 -42.02 35.30 7.50
CA ASP A 176 -42.70 35.47 8.79
C ASP A 176 -42.10 36.59 9.67
N GLY A 177 -40.99 37.21 9.25
CA GLY A 177 -40.26 38.25 9.98
C GLY A 177 -40.55 39.70 9.57
N ASN A 178 -41.55 39.94 8.70
CA ASN A 178 -42.00 41.27 8.25
C ASN A 178 -43.47 41.52 8.58
#